data_AF-K1XV36-F1
#
_entry.id   AF-K1XV36-F1
#
_cell.length_a   1.000
_cell.length_b   1.000
_cell.length_c   1.000
_cell.angle_alpha   90.00
_cell.angle_beta   90.00
_cell.angle_gamma   90.00
#
_symmetry.space_group_name_H-M   'P 1'
#
loop_
_entity.id
_entity.type
_entity.pdbx_description
1 polymer ?
#
loop_
_entity_poly.entity_id
_entity_poly.type
_entity_poly.pdbx_seq_one_letter_code
_entity_poly.pdbx_strand_id
1 'polypeptide(L)'
;MSFSSLVQDLSFRDTPPSNASEQRRQVARGVSSTSTIDDSRSHISRARSYASTSATSVSISGDISSQLHGGYSHPLARSWQAERQLTKSMLIYPLFITDDDNEDTPIPSLPGQNRRGINKIVPFLEPLVRKGLRSVILFGVPLAPNAKDALGTAADDPKGPVMAGIRLIKQRFPQLFIVADVCLCEYTSHGHCGILRDDGSLNNELSVDRISDVAIAYAHAGAHSVAPSDMNDGRIRAIKLKLIEEGIAHRVVLMSYAAKFSGCLYGPFRDAAGSVPSFGDRKCYQLPPGGRGLARRAIERDIGEGADIIMVKPASQYLDIISDAKDIGKNMPIAAYQVSGEYAMIHAGAKAGVFDLKAMAFEATEGILRAGATIVVSYFTPDFLDWLES
;
A
#
# COMPACT_ATOMS: atom_id res chain seq x y z
N MET A 1 -20.04 12.74 2.74
CA MET A 1 -20.33 11.91 3.94
C MET A 1 -19.01 11.29 4.39
N SER A 2 -18.59 11.53 5.63
CA SER A 2 -17.33 11.04 6.18
C SER A 2 -17.42 9.52 6.41
N PHE A 3 -16.35 8.79 6.11
CA PHE A 3 -16.24 7.35 6.41
C PHE A 3 -16.51 7.06 7.90
N SER A 4 -16.27 8.05 8.77
CA SER A 4 -16.52 7.97 10.21
C SER A 4 -17.98 7.68 10.57
N SER A 5 -18.96 8.05 9.73
CA SER A 5 -20.38 7.77 10.03
C SER A 5 -20.79 6.34 9.70
N LEU A 6 -20.07 5.63 8.83
CA LEU A 6 -20.38 4.24 8.47
C LEU A 6 -19.88 3.22 9.49
N VAL A 7 -18.82 3.55 10.23
CA VAL A 7 -18.20 2.63 11.20
C VAL A 7 -19.02 2.55 12.50
N GLN A 8 -19.87 3.54 12.79
CA GLN A 8 -20.75 3.53 13.95
C GLN A 8 -22.02 2.67 13.76
N ASP A 9 -22.42 2.38 12.51
CA ASP A 9 -23.68 1.65 12.21
C ASP A 9 -23.53 0.11 12.21
N LEU A 10 -22.32 -0.43 12.38
CA LEU A 10 -22.08 -1.88 12.42
C LEU A 10 -22.28 -2.51 13.82
N SER A 11 -22.82 -1.78 14.80
CA SER A 11 -23.09 -2.29 16.16
C SER A 11 -24.43 -3.04 16.32
N PHE A 12 -25.13 -3.39 15.24
CA PHE A 12 -26.31 -4.24 15.33
C PHE A 12 -25.94 -5.72 15.25
N ARG A 13 -25.68 -6.34 16.42
CA ARG A 13 -26.01 -7.73 16.81
C ARG A 13 -25.32 -8.09 18.13
N ASP A 14 -25.68 -7.42 19.22
CA ASP A 14 -25.45 -7.97 20.55
C ASP A 14 -26.68 -7.65 21.41
N THR A 15 -27.64 -8.58 21.39
CA THR A 15 -28.73 -8.61 22.36
C THR A 15 -28.88 -10.06 22.80
N PRO A 16 -28.47 -10.42 24.03
CA PRO A 16 -28.64 -11.79 24.51
C PRO A 16 -30.09 -12.03 24.93
N PRO A 17 -30.66 -13.23 24.68
CA PRO A 17 -32.01 -13.54 25.13
C PRO A 17 -32.03 -13.76 26.66
N SER A 18 -33.10 -13.24 27.27
CA SER A 18 -33.41 -13.28 28.70
C SER A 18 -33.63 -14.71 29.23
N ASN A 19 -33.15 -14.96 30.44
CA ASN A 19 -33.37 -16.16 31.25
C ASN A 19 -34.86 -16.46 31.50
N ALA A 20 -35.22 -17.75 31.38
CA ALA A 20 -36.33 -18.35 32.11
C ALA A 20 -36.00 -19.80 32.53
N SER A 21 -35.98 -19.98 33.86
CA SER A 21 -36.26 -21.19 34.66
C SER A 21 -35.53 -22.52 34.40
N GLU A 22 -34.64 -22.82 35.36
CA GLU A 22 -34.58 -24.04 36.19
C GLU A 22 -35.21 -25.34 35.67
N GLN A 23 -34.39 -26.40 35.57
CA GLN A 23 -34.51 -27.56 36.47
C GLN A 23 -33.26 -28.45 36.43
N ARG A 24 -32.65 -28.62 37.61
CA ARG A 24 -31.59 -29.60 37.90
C ARG A 24 -32.15 -31.01 37.81
N ARG A 25 -31.36 -31.97 37.30
CA ARG A 25 -31.13 -33.25 37.98
C ARG A 25 -29.83 -33.92 37.56
N GLN A 26 -29.16 -34.42 38.59
CA GLN A 26 -27.85 -35.05 38.65
C GLN A 26 -27.83 -36.45 38.00
N VAL A 27 -26.60 -36.99 37.84
CA VAL A 27 -26.08 -38.30 38.29
C VAL A 27 -25.08 -38.79 37.22
N ALA A 28 -23.78 -38.61 37.40
CA ALA A 28 -22.80 -39.40 38.17
C ALA A 28 -22.16 -40.57 37.38
N ARG A 29 -20.85 -40.68 37.56
CA ARG A 29 -19.87 -41.57 36.91
C ARG A 29 -19.93 -43.01 37.45
N GLY A 30 -19.50 -43.98 36.64
CA GLY A 30 -19.12 -45.35 37.04
C GLY A 30 -18.45 -46.10 35.87
N VAL A 31 -17.12 -46.10 35.74
CA VAL A 31 -16.14 -47.16 36.10
C VAL A 31 -16.07 -48.36 35.11
N SER A 32 -14.96 -48.39 34.35
CA SER A 32 -14.03 -49.49 34.04
C SER A 32 -14.48 -50.97 34.07
N SER A 33 -14.19 -51.71 32.99
CA SER A 33 -13.35 -52.93 33.06
C SER A 33 -12.92 -53.43 31.68
N THR A 34 -11.62 -53.67 31.53
CA THR A 34 -10.94 -54.43 30.47
C THR A 34 -11.15 -55.95 30.60
N SER A 35 -11.26 -56.70 29.49
CA SER A 35 -10.74 -58.07 29.42
C SER A 35 -10.46 -58.53 27.99
N THR A 36 -9.39 -59.32 27.90
CA THR A 36 -8.62 -59.92 26.81
C THR A 36 -9.28 -61.07 26.03
N ILE A 37 -8.89 -61.16 24.74
CA ILE A 37 -8.42 -62.34 23.96
C ILE A 37 -9.12 -63.70 24.17
N ASP A 38 -9.66 -64.27 23.08
CA ASP A 38 -9.35 -65.65 22.70
C ASP A 38 -9.54 -65.93 21.19
N ASP A 39 -8.76 -66.89 20.71
CA ASP A 39 -8.45 -67.23 19.33
C ASP A 39 -9.20 -68.51 18.87
N SER A 40 -9.21 -68.73 17.56
CA SER A 40 -9.35 -70.03 16.86
C SER A 40 -10.63 -70.38 16.08
N ARG A 41 -10.35 -70.82 14.84
CA ARG A 41 -11.05 -71.78 13.93
C ARG A 41 -11.98 -71.25 12.82
N SER A 42 -11.33 -71.04 11.68
CA SER A 42 -11.59 -71.66 10.36
C SER A 42 -13.04 -71.96 9.93
N HIS A 43 -13.50 -71.28 8.88
CA HIS A 43 -14.27 -71.91 7.80
C HIS A 43 -14.06 -71.19 6.46
N ILE A 44 -13.61 -71.96 5.48
CA ILE A 44 -13.54 -71.62 4.06
C ILE A 44 -14.98 -71.40 3.55
N SER A 45 -15.26 -70.25 2.94
CA SER A 45 -16.49 -70.05 2.16
C SER A 45 -16.30 -68.98 1.07
N ARG A 46 -16.17 -69.50 -0.15
CA ARG A 46 -16.54 -68.91 -1.45
C ARG A 46 -16.09 -67.47 -1.75
N ALA A 47 -15.07 -67.38 -2.59
CA ALA A 47 -14.85 -66.26 -3.49
C ALA A 47 -16.15 -65.94 -4.24
N ARG A 48 -16.82 -64.85 -3.86
CA ARG A 48 -17.79 -64.18 -4.73
C ARG A 48 -16.98 -63.47 -5.79
N SER A 49 -17.08 -63.95 -7.03
CA SER A 49 -16.66 -63.20 -8.20
C SER A 49 -17.44 -61.89 -8.21
N TYR A 50 -16.82 -60.81 -7.78
CA TYR A 50 -17.26 -59.49 -8.20
C TYR A 50 -16.98 -59.44 -9.70
N ALA A 51 -18.04 -59.64 -10.48
CA ALA A 51 -18.06 -59.33 -11.90
C ALA A 51 -17.48 -57.92 -12.03
N SER A 52 -16.34 -57.84 -12.71
CA SER A 52 -15.73 -56.58 -13.13
C SER A 52 -16.77 -55.87 -13.99
N THR A 53 -17.53 -54.97 -13.38
CA THR A 53 -18.11 -53.87 -14.13
C THR A 53 -16.93 -53.21 -14.79
N SER A 54 -16.91 -53.25 -16.12
CA SER A 54 -16.02 -52.49 -16.98
C SER A 54 -16.21 -50.99 -16.71
N ALA A 55 -15.81 -50.55 -15.53
CA ALA A 55 -15.40 -49.20 -15.29
C ALA A 55 -14.23 -49.01 -16.24
N THR A 56 -14.42 -48.15 -17.23
CA THR A 56 -13.35 -47.48 -17.95
C THR A 56 -12.20 -47.25 -16.99
N SER A 57 -11.19 -48.12 -17.05
CA SER A 57 -9.96 -47.98 -16.29
C SER A 57 -9.24 -46.80 -16.91
N VAL A 58 -9.64 -45.59 -16.54
CA VAL A 58 -8.79 -44.43 -16.71
C VAL A 58 -7.55 -44.79 -15.91
N SER A 59 -6.48 -45.08 -16.64
CA SER A 59 -5.21 -45.44 -16.05
C SER A 59 -4.87 -44.39 -15.00
N ILE A 60 -4.61 -44.84 -13.76
CA ILE A 60 -4.13 -44.00 -12.66
C ILE A 60 -2.68 -43.52 -12.96
N SER A 61 -2.10 -43.87 -14.12
CA SER A 61 -0.90 -43.21 -14.66
C SER A 61 -1.26 -41.82 -15.19
N GLY A 62 -1.39 -40.82 -14.31
CA GLY A 62 -1.53 -39.44 -14.73
C GLY A 62 -0.37 -39.03 -15.67
N ASP A 63 -0.69 -38.28 -16.72
CA ASP A 63 0.30 -37.72 -17.65
C ASP A 63 1.37 -36.93 -16.86
N ILE A 64 2.65 -37.11 -17.21
CA ILE A 64 3.79 -36.41 -16.62
C ILE A 64 3.56 -34.90 -16.68
N SER A 65 2.96 -34.40 -17.78
CA SER A 65 2.64 -32.98 -17.99
C SER A 65 1.72 -32.39 -16.91
N SER A 66 0.94 -33.24 -16.23
CA SER A 66 -0.04 -32.83 -15.21
C SER A 66 0.53 -32.83 -13.78
N GLN A 67 1.76 -33.31 -13.57
CA GLN A 67 2.34 -33.51 -12.24
C GLN A 67 3.08 -32.27 -11.72
N LEU A 68 2.36 -31.34 -11.07
CA LEU A 68 2.96 -30.11 -10.52
C LEU A 68 3.20 -30.14 -9.00
N HIS A 69 2.52 -31.00 -8.24
CA HIS A 69 2.59 -31.03 -6.76
C HIS A 69 4.01 -31.18 -6.20
N GLY A 70 4.91 -31.81 -6.95
CA GLY A 70 6.32 -31.95 -6.57
C GLY A 70 7.02 -30.60 -6.34
N GLY A 71 6.68 -29.58 -7.13
CA GLY A 71 7.32 -28.25 -7.08
C GLY A 71 6.96 -27.39 -5.86
N TYR A 72 5.93 -27.75 -5.08
CA TYR A 72 5.43 -26.96 -3.96
C TYR A 72 5.03 -27.78 -2.71
N SER A 73 5.47 -29.04 -2.66
CA SER A 73 5.15 -29.98 -1.57
C SER A 73 5.82 -29.61 -0.23
N HIS A 74 6.99 -28.99 -0.24
CA HIS A 74 7.75 -28.59 0.94
C HIS A 74 7.70 -27.06 1.17
N PRO A 75 7.73 -26.54 2.42
CA PRO A 75 7.77 -25.10 2.68
C PRO A 75 8.83 -24.34 1.87
N LEU A 76 10.07 -24.84 1.86
CA LEU A 76 11.15 -24.26 1.07
C LEU A 76 10.87 -24.28 -0.45
N ALA A 77 10.26 -25.37 -0.95
CA ALA A 77 9.92 -25.48 -2.36
C ALA A 77 8.88 -24.44 -2.78
N ARG A 78 7.91 -24.11 -1.91
CA ARG A 78 6.97 -22.99 -2.14
C ARG A 78 7.69 -21.66 -2.21
N SER A 79 8.65 -21.40 -1.32
CA SER A 79 9.44 -20.16 -1.31
C SER A 79 10.31 -20.01 -2.57
N TRP A 80 10.77 -21.09 -3.18
CA TRP A 80 11.53 -21.07 -4.44
C TRP A 80 10.68 -20.73 -5.67
N GLN A 81 9.36 -20.88 -5.61
CA GLN A 81 8.47 -20.49 -6.72
C GLN A 81 8.33 -18.96 -6.85
N ALA A 82 8.67 -18.20 -5.80
CA ALA A 82 8.64 -16.75 -5.85
C ALA A 82 9.85 -16.21 -6.61
N GLU A 83 9.62 -15.48 -7.70
CA GLU A 83 10.68 -14.76 -8.43
C GLU A 83 11.35 -13.67 -7.58
N ARG A 84 10.65 -13.19 -6.54
CA ARG A 84 11.15 -12.23 -5.57
C ARG A 84 10.53 -12.47 -4.20
N GLN A 85 11.36 -12.47 -3.17
CA GLN A 85 10.93 -12.51 -1.77
C GLN A 85 10.89 -11.10 -1.18
N LEU A 86 9.92 -10.85 -0.31
CA LEU A 86 9.80 -9.57 0.39
C LEU A 86 10.96 -9.37 1.37
N THR A 87 11.60 -8.21 1.31
CA THR A 87 12.63 -7.82 2.27
C THR A 87 12.35 -6.43 2.84
N LYS A 88 12.92 -6.12 4.01
CA LYS A 88 12.71 -4.84 4.71
C LYS A 88 13.11 -3.62 3.87
N SER A 89 14.13 -3.74 3.02
CA SER A 89 14.61 -2.65 2.16
C SER A 89 13.69 -2.31 0.99
N MET A 90 12.70 -3.15 0.68
CA MET A 90 11.69 -2.87 -0.35
C MET A 90 10.60 -1.93 0.16
N LEU A 91 10.50 -1.71 1.47
CA LEU A 91 9.41 -0.98 2.10
C LEU A 91 9.72 0.52 2.21
N ILE A 92 8.75 1.34 1.80
CA ILE A 92 8.73 2.79 2.02
C ILE A 92 7.55 3.12 2.93
N TYR A 93 7.82 3.74 4.07
CA TYR A 93 6.78 4.09 5.03
C TYR A 93 6.24 5.52 4.85
N PRO A 94 4.92 5.71 4.66
CA PRO A 94 4.31 7.05 4.60
C PRO A 94 4.30 7.79 5.95
N LEU A 95 4.64 9.08 5.94
CA LEU A 95 4.58 9.98 7.10
C LEU A 95 3.73 11.22 6.80
N PHE A 96 2.82 11.57 7.70
CA PHE A 96 2.04 12.79 7.65
C PHE A 96 2.60 13.81 8.65
N ILE A 97 3.19 14.89 8.15
CA ILE A 97 3.89 15.91 8.95
C ILE A 97 3.09 17.20 8.96
N THR A 98 2.87 17.79 10.14
CA THR A 98 2.04 19.00 10.31
C THR A 98 2.87 20.21 10.70
N ASP A 99 2.22 21.38 10.63
CA ASP A 99 2.76 22.67 11.06
C ASP A 99 2.52 22.98 12.55
N ASP A 100 1.91 22.07 13.31
CA ASP A 100 1.97 22.07 14.78
C ASP A 100 3.09 21.14 15.23
N ASP A 101 4.21 21.72 15.66
CA ASP A 101 5.43 21.01 16.06
C ASP A 101 5.22 19.87 17.07
N ASN A 102 4.17 19.94 17.91
CA ASN A 102 3.93 18.97 18.98
C ASN A 102 2.75 18.03 18.72
N GLU A 103 2.08 18.14 17.57
CA GLU A 103 0.92 17.30 17.24
C GLU A 103 1.27 15.81 17.19
N ASP A 104 0.37 14.96 17.68
CA ASP A 104 0.42 13.51 17.50
C ASP A 104 -1.01 12.95 17.48
N THR A 105 -1.77 13.32 16.45
CA THR A 105 -3.21 13.05 16.36
C THR A 105 -3.47 11.76 15.59
N PRO A 106 -4.13 10.74 16.18
CA PRO A 106 -4.56 9.57 15.44
C PRO A 106 -5.48 9.91 14.27
N ILE A 107 -5.36 9.18 13.16
CA ILE A 107 -6.24 9.32 11.99
C ILE A 107 -7.26 8.17 12.05
N PRO A 108 -8.52 8.41 12.46
CA PRO A 108 -9.46 7.31 12.75
C PRO A 108 -9.77 6.40 11.56
N SER A 109 -9.79 6.95 10.34
CA SER A 109 -10.03 6.18 9.12
C SER A 109 -8.81 5.39 8.65
N LEU A 110 -7.63 5.62 9.24
CA LEU A 110 -6.36 5.00 8.88
C LEU A 110 -5.69 4.39 10.14
N PRO A 111 -6.12 3.17 10.55
CA PRO A 111 -5.73 2.57 11.83
C PRO A 111 -4.22 2.59 12.10
N GLY A 112 -3.82 2.93 13.33
CA GLY A 112 -2.41 2.94 13.74
C GLY A 112 -1.56 4.07 13.14
N GLN A 113 -2.12 4.93 12.29
CA GLN A 113 -1.42 6.08 11.71
C GLN A 113 -1.82 7.38 12.42
N ASN A 114 -0.84 8.26 12.61
CA ASN A 114 -1.07 9.58 13.19
C ASN A 114 -0.53 10.66 12.26
N ARG A 115 -1.12 11.84 12.39
CA ARG A 115 -0.57 13.10 11.93
C ARG A 115 0.40 13.62 13.00
N ARG A 116 1.63 13.98 12.62
CA ARG A 116 2.70 14.27 13.57
C ARG A 116 3.39 15.60 13.32
N GLY A 117 3.60 16.34 14.39
CA GLY A 117 4.49 17.50 14.41
C GLY A 117 5.96 17.11 14.34
N ILE A 118 6.80 18.07 13.99
CA ILE A 118 8.23 17.86 13.78
C ILE A 118 8.95 17.29 15.02
N ASN A 119 8.54 17.68 16.23
CA ASN A 119 9.14 17.20 17.50
C ASN A 119 8.82 15.72 17.79
N LYS A 120 7.82 15.15 17.11
CA LYS A 120 7.41 13.74 17.28
C LYS A 120 8.07 12.80 16.27
N ILE A 121 8.64 13.32 15.19
CA ILE A 121 9.19 12.52 14.09
C ILE A 121 10.37 11.66 14.54
N VAL A 122 11.35 12.24 15.24
CA VAL A 122 12.57 11.50 15.66
C VAL A 122 12.25 10.38 16.66
N PRO A 123 11.54 10.64 17.78
CA PRO A 123 11.17 9.57 18.71
C PRO A 123 10.36 8.44 18.05
N PHE A 124 9.50 8.80 17.08
CA PHE A 124 8.69 7.83 16.35
C PHE A 124 9.53 6.98 15.37
N LEU A 125 10.45 7.58 14.61
CA LEU A 125 11.25 6.87 13.62
C LEU A 125 12.40 6.05 14.22
N GLU A 126 12.98 6.48 15.34
CA GLU A 126 14.12 5.80 15.96
C GLU A 126 13.93 4.29 16.20
N PRO A 127 12.81 3.80 16.77
CA PRO A 127 12.56 2.36 16.88
C PRO A 127 12.39 1.68 15.51
N LEU A 128 11.77 2.33 14.52
CA LEU A 128 11.57 1.74 13.18
C LEU A 128 12.90 1.60 12.42
N VAL A 129 13.77 2.62 12.51
CA VAL A 129 15.12 2.58 11.93
C VAL A 129 15.94 1.44 12.56
N ARG A 130 15.88 1.26 13.88
CA ARG A 130 16.52 0.11 14.56
C ARG A 130 15.99 -1.24 14.08
N LYS A 131 14.72 -1.33 13.74
CA LYS A 131 14.10 -2.55 13.18
C LYS A 131 14.42 -2.79 11.69
N GLY A 132 15.11 -1.85 11.04
CA GLY A 132 15.57 -1.96 9.66
C GLY A 132 14.81 -1.11 8.65
N LEU A 133 14.02 -0.10 9.07
CA LEU A 133 13.40 0.85 8.14
C LEU A 133 14.46 1.54 7.28
N ARG A 134 14.32 1.47 5.95
CA ARG A 134 15.29 2.05 5.01
C ARG A 134 14.77 3.27 4.27
N SER A 135 13.45 3.48 4.20
CA SER A 135 12.90 4.62 3.47
C SER A 135 11.57 5.11 4.03
N VAL A 136 11.35 6.42 3.89
CA VAL A 136 10.08 7.09 4.21
C VAL A 136 9.64 7.96 3.03
N ILE A 137 8.33 8.14 2.89
CA ILE A 137 7.73 9.14 2.00
C ILE A 137 6.95 10.18 2.79
N LEU A 138 7.27 11.45 2.59
CA LEU A 138 6.73 12.56 3.38
C LEU A 138 5.53 13.20 2.68
N PHE A 139 4.47 13.43 3.46
CA PHE A 139 3.29 14.20 3.08
C PHE A 139 3.12 15.36 4.07
N GLY A 140 3.11 16.59 3.58
CA GLY A 140 2.86 17.77 4.40
C GLY A 140 1.37 17.95 4.61
N VAL A 141 0.98 18.27 5.84
CA VAL A 141 -0.41 18.52 6.22
C VAL A 141 -0.49 19.85 6.95
N PRO A 142 -0.42 20.98 6.22
CA PRO A 142 -0.55 22.29 6.83
C PRO A 142 -1.99 22.49 7.33
N LEU A 143 -2.13 22.84 8.61
CA LEU A 143 -3.40 23.05 9.30
C LEU A 143 -3.63 24.52 9.66
N ALA A 144 -2.61 25.37 9.60
CA ALA A 144 -2.75 26.79 9.87
C ALA A 144 -3.79 27.42 8.90
N PRO A 145 -4.69 28.31 9.38
CA PRO A 145 -5.82 28.81 8.59
C PRO A 145 -5.47 29.44 7.24
N ASN A 146 -4.29 30.03 7.11
CA ASN A 146 -3.84 30.74 5.91
C ASN A 146 -2.76 29.98 5.14
N ALA A 147 -2.54 28.69 5.44
CA ALA A 147 -1.50 27.91 4.79
C ALA A 147 -1.89 27.39 3.39
N LYS A 148 -3.15 27.58 2.98
CA LYS A 148 -3.65 27.14 1.66
C LYS A 148 -4.13 28.32 0.83
N ASP A 149 -3.70 28.38 -0.44
CA ASP A 149 -4.12 29.38 -1.41
C ASP A 149 -4.39 28.76 -2.79
N ALA A 150 -4.67 29.53 -3.83
CA ALA A 150 -4.96 28.97 -5.16
C ALA A 150 -3.73 28.40 -5.89
N LEU A 151 -2.52 28.76 -5.44
CA LEU A 151 -1.25 28.44 -6.12
C LEU A 151 -0.46 27.35 -5.41
N GLY A 152 -0.89 26.95 -4.21
CA GLY A 152 -0.13 26.04 -3.35
C GLY A 152 1.17 26.66 -2.89
N THR A 153 1.20 27.95 -2.54
CA THR A 153 2.44 28.67 -2.18
C THR A 153 3.19 27.99 -1.03
N ALA A 154 2.49 27.42 -0.05
CA ALA A 154 3.12 26.74 1.09
C ALA A 154 3.78 25.38 0.76
N ALA A 155 3.63 24.86 -0.47
CA ALA A 155 4.15 23.54 -0.85
C ALA A 155 5.68 23.46 -0.69
N ASP A 156 6.41 24.53 -0.96
CA ASP A 156 7.86 24.63 -0.84
C ASP A 156 8.32 25.69 0.16
N ASP A 157 7.45 26.09 1.09
CA ASP A 157 7.84 26.98 2.18
C ASP A 157 9.05 26.37 2.90
N PRO A 158 10.20 27.08 2.99
CA PRO A 158 11.38 26.60 3.70
C PRO A 158 11.13 26.22 5.16
N LYS A 159 10.07 26.77 5.78
CA LYS A 159 9.58 26.47 7.14
C LYS A 159 8.42 25.48 7.16
N GLY A 160 7.90 25.08 6.01
CA GLY A 160 6.81 24.13 5.88
C GLY A 160 7.17 22.73 6.37
N PRO A 161 6.15 21.90 6.66
CA PRO A 161 6.33 20.61 7.34
C PRO A 161 7.23 19.63 6.59
N VAL A 162 7.12 19.57 5.25
CA VAL A 162 7.97 18.68 4.43
C VAL A 162 9.41 19.15 4.44
N MET A 163 9.67 20.44 4.23
CA MET A 163 11.00 21.02 4.22
C MET A 163 11.72 20.85 5.56
N ALA A 164 11.01 21.09 6.67
CA ALA A 164 11.52 20.85 8.01
C ALA A 164 11.78 19.35 8.25
N GLY A 165 10.84 18.49 7.85
CA GLY A 165 10.94 17.03 7.95
C GLY A 165 12.15 16.46 7.22
N ILE A 166 12.39 16.88 5.97
CA ILE A 166 13.55 16.45 5.17
C ILE A 166 14.86 16.78 5.92
N ARG A 167 15.03 18.04 6.35
CA ARG A 167 16.27 18.49 7.01
C ARG A 167 16.50 17.73 8.32
N LEU A 168 15.45 17.59 9.14
CA LEU A 168 15.52 16.89 10.43
C LEU A 168 15.89 15.42 10.23
N ILE A 169 15.19 14.72 9.34
CA ILE A 169 15.42 13.29 9.10
C ILE A 169 16.82 13.07 8.54
N LYS A 170 17.28 13.91 7.60
CA LYS A 170 18.63 13.82 7.04
C LYS A 170 19.71 14.02 8.11
N GLN A 171 19.51 14.96 9.04
CA GLN A 171 20.43 15.21 10.14
C GLN A 171 20.47 14.06 11.15
N ARG A 172 19.32 13.47 11.48
CA ARG A 172 19.19 12.48 12.56
C ARG A 172 19.37 11.03 12.10
N PHE A 173 19.00 10.74 10.85
CA PHE A 173 19.04 9.41 10.24
C PHE A 173 19.68 9.49 8.84
N PRO A 174 21.00 9.76 8.74
CA PRO A 174 21.67 10.03 7.45
C PRO A 174 21.64 8.87 6.46
N GLN A 175 21.35 7.63 6.92
CA GLN A 175 21.21 6.46 6.06
C GLN A 175 19.76 6.18 5.60
N LEU A 176 18.78 6.94 6.11
CA LEU A 176 17.39 6.77 5.74
C LEU A 176 17.12 7.45 4.40
N PHE A 177 16.56 6.71 3.44
CA PHE A 177 16.23 7.23 2.12
C PHE A 177 14.93 8.04 2.18
N ILE A 178 14.99 9.31 1.80
CA ILE A 178 13.91 10.28 2.00
C ILE A 178 13.25 10.54 0.67
N VAL A 179 12.00 10.16 0.55
CA VAL A 179 11.12 10.48 -0.57
C VAL A 179 10.21 11.62 -0.17
N ALA A 180 10.04 12.64 -1.01
CA ALA A 180 9.06 13.70 -0.81
C ALA A 180 7.96 13.58 -1.87
N ASP A 181 6.68 13.52 -1.47
CA ASP A 181 5.57 13.61 -2.42
C ASP A 181 5.52 15.02 -3.01
N VAL A 182 5.45 15.13 -4.34
CA VAL A 182 5.32 16.42 -5.02
C VAL A 182 3.92 16.53 -5.60
N CYS A 183 3.11 17.40 -4.99
CA CYS A 183 1.75 17.70 -5.41
C CYS A 183 1.29 19.01 -4.76
N LEU A 184 0.21 19.60 -5.27
CA LEU A 184 -0.37 20.83 -4.70
C LEU A 184 -1.64 20.58 -3.90
N CYS A 185 -2.14 19.34 -3.81
CA CYS A 185 -3.46 19.09 -3.23
C CYS A 185 -3.54 19.32 -1.71
N GLU A 186 -2.45 19.15 -0.97
CA GLU A 186 -2.43 19.50 0.46
C GLU A 186 -2.34 21.01 0.70
N TYR A 187 -1.90 21.78 -0.30
CA TYR A 187 -1.54 23.20 -0.17
C TYR A 187 -2.50 24.14 -0.91
N THR A 188 -3.38 23.60 -1.77
CA THR A 188 -4.36 24.42 -2.48
C THR A 188 -5.65 24.58 -1.70
N SER A 189 -6.22 25.78 -1.73
CA SER A 189 -7.50 26.12 -1.11
C SER A 189 -8.67 25.30 -1.67
N HIS A 190 -8.57 24.85 -2.93
CA HIS A 190 -9.58 24.03 -3.61
C HIS A 190 -9.27 22.51 -3.57
N GLY A 191 -8.12 22.09 -3.06
CA GLY A 191 -7.76 20.67 -2.90
C GLY A 191 -7.52 19.89 -4.20
N HIS A 192 -7.27 20.58 -5.32
CA HIS A 192 -6.89 19.95 -6.60
C HIS A 192 -5.37 19.81 -6.70
N CYS A 193 -4.90 18.94 -7.60
CA CYS A 193 -3.49 18.58 -7.70
C CYS A 193 -2.63 19.59 -8.48
N GLY A 194 -3.23 20.68 -8.98
CA GLY A 194 -2.57 21.73 -9.74
C GLY A 194 -3.34 23.04 -9.71
N ILE A 195 -2.83 24.03 -10.42
CA ILE A 195 -3.42 25.36 -10.58
C ILE A 195 -4.61 25.27 -11.55
N LEU A 196 -5.71 25.96 -11.24
CA LEU A 196 -6.93 25.95 -12.05
C LEU A 196 -7.03 27.19 -12.94
N ARG A 197 -7.74 27.06 -14.07
CA ARG A 197 -8.25 28.18 -14.87
C ARG A 197 -9.52 28.74 -14.24
N ASP A 198 -9.97 29.88 -14.76
CA ASP A 198 -11.22 30.54 -14.33
C ASP A 198 -12.47 29.65 -14.45
N ASP A 199 -12.46 28.71 -15.41
CA ASP A 199 -13.54 27.73 -15.60
C ASP A 199 -13.46 26.50 -14.67
N GLY A 200 -12.48 26.47 -13.76
CA GLY A 200 -12.23 25.37 -12.83
C GLY A 200 -11.47 24.18 -13.44
N SER A 201 -11.12 24.22 -14.73
CA SER A 201 -10.29 23.20 -15.36
C SER A 201 -8.82 23.32 -14.95
N LEU A 202 -8.06 22.23 -15.03
CA LEU A 202 -6.64 22.21 -14.68
C LEU A 202 -5.81 23.01 -15.69
N ASN A 203 -5.09 24.03 -15.24
CA ASN A 203 -4.09 24.71 -16.05
C ASN A 203 -2.77 23.92 -16.02
N ASN A 204 -2.61 23.01 -16.98
CA ASN A 204 -1.47 22.08 -17.02
C ASN A 204 -0.11 22.79 -17.05
N GLU A 205 0.04 23.86 -17.84
CA GLU A 205 1.32 24.59 -17.98
C GLU A 205 1.77 25.21 -16.66
N LEU A 206 0.92 26.05 -16.06
CA LEU A 206 1.21 26.66 -14.75
C LEU A 206 1.40 25.61 -13.65
N SER A 207 0.61 24.52 -13.70
CA SER A 207 0.74 23.44 -12.74
C SER A 207 2.10 22.75 -12.84
N VAL A 208 2.54 22.40 -14.05
CA VAL A 208 3.82 21.73 -14.29
C VAL A 208 4.98 22.61 -13.83
N ASP A 209 4.95 23.91 -14.12
CA ASP A 209 5.99 24.84 -13.69
C ASP A 209 6.10 24.89 -12.16
N ARG A 210 4.95 25.09 -11.49
CA ARG A 210 4.86 25.17 -10.03
C ARG A 210 5.28 23.87 -9.35
N ILE A 211 4.80 22.73 -9.84
CA ILE A 211 5.16 21.39 -9.34
C ILE A 211 6.67 21.15 -9.49
N SER A 212 7.26 21.64 -10.58
CA SER A 212 8.70 21.52 -10.79
C SER A 212 9.48 22.37 -9.79
N ASP A 213 9.03 23.58 -9.46
CA ASP A 213 9.66 24.40 -8.40
C ASP A 213 9.62 23.68 -7.04
N VAL A 214 8.48 23.09 -6.68
CA VAL A 214 8.34 22.33 -5.43
C VAL A 214 9.30 21.13 -5.38
N ALA A 215 9.41 20.38 -6.49
CA ALA A 215 10.34 19.26 -6.58
C ALA A 215 11.80 19.72 -6.34
N ILE A 216 12.21 20.82 -6.95
CA ILE A 216 13.57 21.37 -6.80
C ILE A 216 13.82 21.87 -5.38
N ALA A 217 12.84 22.53 -4.76
CA ALA A 217 12.95 22.94 -3.36
C ALA A 217 13.15 21.75 -2.41
N TYR A 218 12.39 20.67 -2.58
CA TYR A 218 12.56 19.44 -1.79
C TYR A 218 13.93 18.78 -2.03
N ALA A 219 14.39 18.75 -3.27
CA ALA A 219 15.72 18.24 -3.62
C ALA A 219 16.82 19.06 -2.92
N HIS A 220 16.75 20.40 -2.95
CA HIS A 220 17.69 21.29 -2.28
C HIS A 220 17.64 21.18 -0.76
N ALA A 221 16.46 20.94 -0.17
CA ALA A 221 16.35 20.62 1.26
C ALA A 221 17.03 19.29 1.63
N GLY A 222 17.26 18.43 0.65
CA GLY A 222 18.05 17.22 0.79
C GLY A 222 17.28 15.92 0.63
N ALA A 223 16.07 15.95 0.05
CA ALA A 223 15.36 14.73 -0.33
C ALA A 223 16.21 13.90 -1.30
N HIS A 224 16.25 12.59 -1.08
CA HIS A 224 16.98 11.65 -1.94
C HIS A 224 16.15 11.30 -3.19
N SER A 225 14.82 11.40 -3.07
CA SER A 225 13.89 11.23 -4.17
C SER A 225 12.74 12.22 -4.08
N VAL A 226 12.30 12.68 -5.24
CA VAL A 226 11.05 13.43 -5.41
C VAL A 226 10.05 12.55 -6.14
N ALA A 227 8.82 12.51 -5.66
CA ALA A 227 7.78 11.62 -6.17
C ALA A 227 6.53 12.38 -6.62
N PRO A 228 6.47 12.84 -7.90
CA PRO A 228 5.36 13.63 -8.41
C PRO A 228 4.07 12.82 -8.55
N SER A 229 3.06 13.19 -7.76
CA SER A 229 1.81 12.44 -7.60
C SER A 229 0.61 13.12 -8.27
N ASP A 230 0.84 14.21 -8.97
CA ASP A 230 -0.13 15.16 -9.49
C ASP A 230 -0.89 14.70 -10.75
N MET A 231 -0.26 13.86 -11.59
CA MET A 231 -0.76 13.37 -12.88
C MET A 231 -0.93 14.43 -13.99
N ASN A 232 -0.27 15.59 -13.91
CA ASN A 232 -0.21 16.55 -15.02
C ASN A 232 0.61 15.97 -16.19
N ASP A 233 0.27 16.37 -17.41
CA ASP A 233 0.98 15.92 -18.60
C ASP A 233 2.32 16.65 -18.72
N GLY A 234 3.42 15.91 -18.86
CA GLY A 234 4.76 16.45 -19.07
C GLY A 234 5.53 16.89 -17.81
N ARG A 235 4.98 16.70 -16.60
CA ARG A 235 5.66 17.13 -15.36
C ARG A 235 7.00 16.44 -15.12
N ILE A 236 7.16 15.18 -15.56
CA ILE A 236 8.40 14.43 -15.35
C ILE A 236 9.53 15.06 -16.17
N ARG A 237 9.24 15.42 -17.43
CA ARG A 237 10.19 16.14 -18.28
C ARG A 237 10.63 17.45 -17.65
N ALA A 238 9.67 18.26 -17.19
CA ALA A 238 9.95 19.56 -16.60
C ALA A 238 10.82 19.44 -15.33
N ILE A 239 10.47 18.52 -14.42
CA ILE A 239 11.25 18.25 -13.21
C ILE A 239 12.66 17.76 -13.58
N LYS A 240 12.79 16.80 -14.50
CA LYS A 240 14.10 16.25 -14.89
C LYS A 240 14.99 17.33 -15.52
N LEU A 241 14.44 18.20 -16.36
CA LEU A 241 15.17 19.32 -16.95
C LEU A 241 15.65 20.31 -15.88
N LYS A 242 14.80 20.71 -14.93
CA LYS A 242 15.23 21.58 -13.81
C LYS A 242 16.29 20.90 -12.94
N LEU A 243 16.19 19.60 -12.67
CA LEU A 243 17.23 18.85 -11.94
C LEU A 243 18.57 18.86 -12.68
N ILE A 244 18.56 18.82 -14.01
CA ILE A 244 19.77 18.89 -14.86
C ILE A 244 20.34 20.31 -14.80
N GLU A 245 19.50 21.34 -14.98
CA GLU A 245 19.87 22.75 -14.94
C GLU A 245 20.52 23.14 -13.60
N GLU A 246 19.93 22.69 -12.50
CA GLU A 246 20.45 22.87 -11.13
C GLU A 246 21.70 22.02 -10.84
N GLY A 247 22.12 21.13 -11.76
CA GLY A 247 23.29 20.29 -11.62
C GLY A 247 23.14 19.17 -10.58
N ILE A 248 21.92 18.81 -10.17
CA ILE A 248 21.62 17.82 -9.12
C ILE A 248 20.88 16.57 -9.63
N ALA A 249 20.67 16.42 -10.94
CA ALA A 249 20.05 15.22 -11.52
C ALA A 249 20.79 13.91 -11.19
N HIS A 250 22.11 13.97 -10.93
CA HIS A 250 22.93 12.80 -10.59
C HIS A 250 22.73 12.28 -9.15
N ARG A 251 22.02 13.04 -8.29
CA ARG A 251 21.85 12.72 -6.86
C ARG A 251 20.39 12.57 -6.41
N VAL A 252 19.43 12.92 -7.25
CA VAL A 252 18.00 12.90 -6.93
C VAL A 252 17.29 11.89 -7.80
N VAL A 253 16.63 10.92 -7.17
CA VAL A 253 15.79 9.92 -7.86
C VAL A 253 14.43 10.52 -8.18
N LEU A 254 14.02 10.48 -9.44
CA LEU A 254 12.69 10.90 -9.89
C LEU A 254 11.73 9.71 -9.92
N MET A 255 10.87 9.60 -8.90
CA MET A 255 9.91 8.50 -8.73
C MET A 255 8.53 8.92 -9.22
N SER A 256 8.22 8.64 -10.48
CA SER A 256 6.93 9.06 -11.05
C SER A 256 5.77 8.19 -10.56
N TYR A 257 4.68 8.79 -10.10
CA TYR A 257 3.38 8.14 -10.06
C TYR A 257 2.80 8.02 -11.48
N ALA A 258 3.44 7.23 -12.34
CA ALA A 258 3.14 7.17 -13.76
C ALA A 258 1.74 6.63 -14.07
N ALA A 259 1.27 5.67 -13.28
CA ALA A 259 -0.07 5.11 -13.40
C ALA A 259 -0.84 5.29 -12.08
N LYS A 260 -1.34 6.51 -11.85
CA LYS A 260 -2.22 6.83 -10.71
C LYS A 260 -3.67 6.97 -11.17
N PHE A 261 -4.52 6.08 -10.66
CA PHE A 261 -5.92 5.99 -11.03
C PHE A 261 -6.81 6.88 -10.15
N SER A 262 -7.96 7.27 -10.69
CA SER A 262 -9.08 7.80 -9.93
C SER A 262 -9.84 6.65 -9.29
N GLY A 263 -10.46 6.86 -8.12
CA GLY A 263 -11.22 5.80 -7.46
C GLY A 263 -11.56 6.10 -6.01
N CYS A 264 -12.15 5.10 -5.33
CA CYS A 264 -12.66 5.21 -3.96
C CYS A 264 -11.64 4.84 -2.87
N LEU A 265 -10.47 4.29 -3.22
CA LEU A 265 -9.48 3.78 -2.26
C LEU A 265 -8.60 4.86 -1.60
N TYR A 266 -8.95 6.15 -1.77
CA TYR A 266 -8.21 7.29 -1.22
C TYR A 266 -8.89 7.97 -0.03
N GLY A 267 -10.06 7.49 0.41
CA GLY A 267 -10.83 8.12 1.48
C GLY A 267 -9.99 8.42 2.73
N PRO A 268 -9.37 7.42 3.37
CA PRO A 268 -8.62 7.66 4.59
C PRO A 268 -7.38 8.55 4.41
N PHE A 269 -6.72 8.51 3.24
CA PHE A 269 -5.63 9.43 2.93
C PHE A 269 -6.12 10.89 2.88
N ARG A 270 -7.31 11.14 2.34
CA ARG A 270 -7.86 12.52 2.27
C ARG A 270 -8.17 13.06 3.66
N ASP A 271 -8.61 12.22 4.59
CA ASP A 271 -8.77 12.59 6.00
C ASP A 271 -7.41 12.89 6.65
N ALA A 272 -6.41 12.04 6.39
CA ALA A 272 -5.05 12.20 6.91
C ALA A 272 -4.40 13.52 6.46
N ALA A 273 -4.45 13.78 5.16
CA ALA A 273 -3.77 14.89 4.49
C ALA A 273 -4.60 16.18 4.40
N GLY A 274 -5.87 16.17 4.83
CA GLY A 274 -6.76 17.34 4.72
C GLY A 274 -6.93 17.81 3.27
N SER A 275 -6.98 16.89 2.31
CA SER A 275 -6.90 17.16 0.86
C SER A 275 -8.16 16.71 0.11
N VAL A 276 -9.34 16.83 0.73
CA VAL A 276 -10.61 16.61 0.03
C VAL A 276 -10.81 17.76 -0.99
N PRO A 277 -11.08 17.48 -2.28
CA PRO A 277 -11.40 18.53 -3.25
C PRO A 277 -12.65 19.32 -2.80
N SER A 278 -12.60 20.64 -2.91
CA SER A 278 -13.71 21.51 -2.50
C SER A 278 -14.90 21.45 -3.46
N PHE A 279 -14.65 21.06 -4.72
CA PHE A 279 -15.67 20.81 -5.74
C PHE A 279 -15.18 19.77 -6.75
N GLY A 280 -16.13 19.25 -7.55
CA GLY A 280 -15.83 18.31 -8.64
C GLY A 280 -15.13 17.03 -8.18
N ASP A 281 -14.30 16.48 -9.08
CA ASP A 281 -13.46 15.33 -8.79
C ASP A 281 -12.11 15.42 -9.53
N ARG A 282 -11.31 14.35 -9.48
CA ARG A 282 -9.96 14.30 -10.06
C ARG A 282 -9.90 13.49 -11.36
N LYS A 283 -11.04 13.14 -11.95
CA LYS A 283 -11.12 12.21 -13.10
C LYS A 283 -10.60 12.81 -14.41
N CYS A 284 -10.40 14.12 -14.47
CA CYS A 284 -9.84 14.79 -15.64
C CYS A 284 -8.31 14.70 -15.74
N TYR A 285 -7.63 14.11 -14.76
CA TYR A 285 -6.16 13.93 -14.76
C TYR A 285 -5.71 12.62 -14.11
N GLN A 286 -6.38 12.13 -13.06
CA GLN A 286 -6.19 10.77 -12.59
C GLN A 286 -6.82 9.78 -13.57
N LEU A 287 -6.12 8.67 -13.85
CA LEU A 287 -6.57 7.72 -14.88
C LEU A 287 -7.94 7.11 -14.53
N PRO A 288 -8.84 6.88 -15.50
CA PRO A 288 -10.07 6.14 -15.24
C PRO A 288 -9.76 4.67 -14.92
N PRO A 289 -10.48 3.99 -14.01
CA PRO A 289 -10.20 2.60 -13.62
C PRO A 289 -10.10 1.60 -14.78
N GLY A 290 -10.96 1.74 -15.81
CA GLY A 290 -10.92 0.91 -17.02
C GLY A 290 -9.82 1.29 -18.02
N GLY A 291 -8.99 2.28 -17.71
CA GLY A 291 -8.07 2.96 -18.62
C GLY A 291 -6.71 2.29 -18.81
N ARG A 292 -6.64 0.96 -19.01
CA ARG A 292 -5.36 0.23 -19.18
C ARG A 292 -4.47 0.81 -20.27
N GLY A 293 -5.04 1.14 -21.44
CA GLY A 293 -4.28 1.75 -22.55
C GLY A 293 -3.68 3.11 -22.21
N LEU A 294 -4.38 3.93 -21.41
CA LEU A 294 -3.85 5.22 -20.93
C LEU A 294 -2.72 5.01 -19.93
N ALA A 295 -2.85 4.03 -19.02
CA ALA A 295 -1.79 3.69 -18.07
C ALA A 295 -0.49 3.28 -18.77
N ARG A 296 -0.58 2.41 -19.77
CA ARG A 296 0.59 2.00 -20.59
C ARG A 296 1.26 3.20 -21.26
N ARG A 297 0.49 4.07 -21.91
CA ARG A 297 1.01 5.30 -22.54
C ARG A 297 1.64 6.27 -21.54
N ALA A 298 1.06 6.42 -20.35
CA ALA A 298 1.59 7.28 -19.30
C ALA A 298 2.90 6.73 -18.72
N ILE A 299 3.00 5.40 -18.55
CA ILE A 299 4.24 4.71 -18.17
C ILE A 299 5.32 4.94 -19.22
N GLU A 300 5.03 4.66 -20.50
CA GLU A 300 5.99 4.87 -21.60
C GLU A 300 6.45 6.33 -21.68
N ARG A 301 5.52 7.28 -21.54
CA ARG A 301 5.83 8.71 -21.49
C ARG A 301 6.80 9.02 -20.36
N ASP A 302 6.46 8.66 -19.12
CA ASP A 302 7.25 9.07 -17.96
C ASP A 302 8.64 8.43 -17.96
N ILE A 303 8.79 7.21 -18.50
CA ILE A 303 10.10 6.61 -18.79
C ILE A 303 10.88 7.46 -19.78
N GLY A 304 10.26 7.82 -20.92
CA GLY A 304 10.87 8.66 -21.95
C GLY A 304 11.21 10.08 -21.48
N GLU A 305 10.53 10.56 -20.44
CA GLU A 305 10.76 11.87 -19.81
C GLU A 305 11.82 11.83 -18.69
N GLY A 306 12.37 10.67 -18.35
CA GLY A 306 13.52 10.54 -17.45
C GLY A 306 13.18 10.15 -16.01
N ALA A 307 12.02 9.53 -15.77
CA ALA A 307 11.73 8.89 -14.49
C ALA A 307 12.72 7.75 -14.22
N ASP A 308 13.28 7.73 -13.02
CA ASP A 308 14.20 6.67 -12.57
C ASP A 308 13.43 5.48 -11.97
N ILE A 309 12.22 5.74 -11.45
CA ILE A 309 11.28 4.75 -10.91
C ILE A 309 9.89 5.11 -11.41
N ILE A 310 9.11 4.12 -11.82
CA ILE A 310 7.68 4.28 -12.11
C ILE A 310 6.84 3.60 -11.02
N MET A 311 5.74 4.24 -10.64
CA MET A 311 4.84 3.78 -9.58
C MET A 311 3.41 3.59 -10.10
N VAL A 312 2.80 2.49 -9.69
CA VAL A 312 1.36 2.22 -9.86
C VAL A 312 0.62 2.48 -8.55
N LYS A 313 -0.52 3.18 -8.63
CA LYS A 313 -1.35 3.54 -7.47
C LYS A 313 -2.83 3.58 -7.84
N PRO A 314 -3.74 2.87 -7.15
CA PRO A 314 -3.55 1.88 -6.07
C PRO A 314 -2.79 0.62 -6.49
N ALA A 315 -2.54 -0.31 -5.55
CA ALA A 315 -1.74 -1.50 -5.84
C ALA A 315 -2.60 -2.76 -6.09
N SER A 316 -3.30 -3.27 -5.08
CA SER A 316 -3.98 -4.58 -5.11
C SER A 316 -5.11 -4.64 -6.14
N GLN A 317 -5.78 -3.53 -6.42
CA GLN A 317 -6.81 -3.48 -7.49
C GLN A 317 -6.25 -3.29 -8.90
N TYR A 318 -4.93 -3.12 -9.05
CA TYR A 318 -4.26 -2.80 -10.32
C TYR A 318 -2.97 -3.62 -10.50
N LEU A 319 -2.97 -4.88 -10.02
CA LEU A 319 -1.85 -5.80 -10.18
C LEU A 319 -1.55 -6.09 -11.67
N ASP A 320 -2.56 -6.08 -12.53
CA ASP A 320 -2.42 -6.17 -13.98
C ASP A 320 -1.63 -4.98 -14.55
N ILE A 321 -1.83 -3.78 -14.01
CA ILE A 321 -1.08 -2.58 -14.41
C ILE A 321 0.35 -2.60 -13.86
N ILE A 322 0.59 -3.18 -12.68
CA ILE A 322 1.96 -3.42 -12.18
C ILE A 322 2.70 -4.39 -13.11
N SER A 323 2.02 -5.44 -13.59
CA SER A 323 2.56 -6.35 -14.59
C SER A 323 2.89 -5.63 -15.90
N ASP A 324 1.96 -4.81 -16.42
CA ASP A 324 2.22 -3.97 -17.61
C ASP A 324 3.43 -3.05 -17.39
N ALA A 325 3.53 -2.41 -16.21
CA ALA A 325 4.64 -1.53 -15.86
C ALA A 325 5.96 -2.30 -15.83
N LYS A 326 5.98 -3.54 -15.33
CA LYS A 326 7.17 -4.40 -15.35
C LYS A 326 7.54 -4.82 -16.77
N ASP A 327 6.58 -5.09 -17.65
CA ASP A 327 6.87 -5.44 -19.04
C ASP A 327 7.47 -4.25 -19.81
N ILE A 328 6.88 -3.06 -19.67
CA ILE A 328 7.34 -1.83 -20.32
C ILE A 328 8.67 -1.38 -19.73
N GLY A 329 8.76 -1.34 -18.39
CA GLY A 329 9.92 -0.91 -17.60
C GLY A 329 10.79 -2.08 -17.10
N LYS A 330 11.02 -3.10 -17.92
CA LYS A 330 11.69 -4.35 -17.47
C LYS A 330 13.03 -4.16 -16.77
N ASN A 331 13.76 -3.10 -17.12
CA ASN A 331 15.09 -2.78 -16.62
C ASN A 331 15.10 -1.70 -15.52
N MET A 332 13.93 -1.23 -15.06
CA MET A 332 13.85 -0.20 -14.02
C MET A 332 13.12 -0.71 -12.77
N PRO A 333 13.32 -0.09 -11.61
CA PRO A 333 12.53 -0.36 -10.43
C PRO A 333 11.06 0.02 -10.66
N ILE A 334 10.17 -0.86 -10.23
CA ILE A 334 8.72 -0.64 -10.24
C ILE A 334 8.27 -0.48 -8.80
N ALA A 335 7.67 0.66 -8.48
CA ALA A 335 7.04 0.89 -7.19
C ALA A 335 5.53 0.63 -7.27
N ALA A 336 4.95 0.22 -6.16
CA ALA A 336 3.51 0.10 -6.01
C ALA A 336 3.09 0.68 -4.67
N TYR A 337 2.00 1.43 -4.66
CA TYR A 337 1.46 2.04 -3.44
C TYR A 337 0.23 1.26 -2.98
N GLN A 338 0.36 0.51 -1.88
CA GLN A 338 -0.76 -0.05 -1.15
C GLN A 338 -1.46 1.06 -0.36
N VAL A 339 -2.51 1.61 -0.94
CA VAL A 339 -3.08 2.89 -0.50
C VAL A 339 -3.90 2.77 0.77
N SER A 340 -4.25 3.93 1.31
CA SER A 340 -4.98 4.09 2.56
C SER A 340 -6.28 3.27 2.64
N GLY A 341 -7.07 3.19 1.57
CA GLY A 341 -8.29 2.38 1.54
C GLY A 341 -8.01 0.88 1.47
N GLU A 342 -6.94 0.44 0.79
CA GLU A 342 -6.55 -0.97 0.75
C GLU A 342 -6.10 -1.45 2.13
N TYR A 343 -5.27 -0.65 2.80
CA TYR A 343 -4.87 -0.88 4.18
C TYR A 343 -6.06 -0.93 5.15
N ALA A 344 -6.92 0.09 5.12
CA ALA A 344 -8.09 0.17 5.99
C ALA A 344 -9.09 -0.98 5.73
N MET A 345 -9.25 -1.38 4.46
CA MET A 345 -10.10 -2.51 4.08
C MET A 345 -9.57 -3.83 4.64
N ILE A 346 -8.25 -4.06 4.59
CA ILE A 346 -7.63 -5.25 5.19
C ILE A 346 -7.83 -5.23 6.71
N HIS A 347 -7.61 -4.11 7.39
CA HIS A 347 -7.87 -3.98 8.82
C HIS A 347 -9.34 -4.25 9.18
N ALA A 348 -10.28 -3.73 8.39
CA ALA A 348 -11.71 -3.94 8.61
C ALA A 348 -12.10 -5.42 8.43
N GLY A 349 -11.61 -6.08 7.38
CA GLY A 349 -11.85 -7.51 7.14
C GLY A 349 -11.29 -8.39 8.26
N ALA A 350 -10.08 -8.10 8.73
CA ALA A 350 -9.49 -8.82 9.86
C ALA A 350 -10.27 -8.61 11.16
N LYS A 351 -10.67 -7.36 11.46
CA LYS A 351 -11.51 -7.04 12.63
C LYS A 351 -12.86 -7.75 12.59
N ALA A 352 -13.43 -7.92 11.40
CA ALA A 352 -14.68 -8.65 11.19
C ALA A 352 -14.51 -10.19 11.23
N GLY A 353 -13.29 -10.70 11.41
CA GLY A 353 -13.01 -12.13 11.45
C GLY A 353 -13.02 -12.83 10.09
N VAL A 354 -12.93 -12.09 8.98
CA VAL A 354 -12.89 -12.66 7.62
C VAL A 354 -11.58 -13.41 7.37
N PHE A 355 -10.47 -12.89 7.90
CA PHE A 355 -9.13 -13.46 7.77
C PHE A 355 -8.21 -12.98 8.91
N ASP A 356 -7.05 -13.62 9.06
CA ASP A 356 -5.96 -13.11 9.92
C ASP A 356 -5.27 -11.89 9.27
N LEU A 357 -4.99 -10.87 10.08
CA LEU A 357 -4.40 -9.61 9.60
C LEU A 357 -3.01 -9.82 8.99
N LYS A 358 -2.15 -10.58 9.68
CA LYS A 358 -0.77 -10.82 9.25
C LYS A 358 -0.76 -11.62 7.96
N ALA A 359 -1.53 -12.71 7.89
CA ALA A 359 -1.65 -13.53 6.69
C ALA A 359 -2.11 -12.71 5.47
N MET A 360 -3.17 -11.92 5.60
CA MET A 360 -3.68 -11.11 4.49
C MET A 360 -2.71 -9.98 4.10
N ALA A 361 -2.00 -9.38 5.06
CA ALA A 361 -0.99 -8.37 4.75
C ALA A 361 0.16 -8.95 3.90
N PHE A 362 0.68 -10.15 4.27
CA PHE A 362 1.66 -10.88 3.47
C PHE A 362 1.09 -11.23 2.09
N GLU A 363 -0.10 -11.84 2.01
CA GLU A 363 -0.69 -12.24 0.72
C GLU A 363 -0.90 -11.05 -0.22
N ALA A 364 -1.42 -9.93 0.29
CA ALA A 364 -1.59 -8.71 -0.50
C ALA A 364 -0.25 -8.16 -1.01
N THR A 365 0.79 -8.18 -0.17
CA THR A 365 2.11 -7.64 -0.51
C THR A 365 2.88 -8.57 -1.45
N GLU A 366 2.86 -9.89 -1.23
CA GLU A 366 3.40 -10.88 -2.15
C GLU A 366 2.70 -10.84 -3.51
N GLY A 367 1.39 -10.54 -3.56
CA GLY A 367 0.68 -10.26 -4.79
C GLY A 367 1.27 -9.08 -5.58
N ILE A 368 1.65 -8.00 -4.88
CA ILE A 368 2.32 -6.83 -5.47
C ILE A 368 3.70 -7.20 -6.02
N LEU A 369 4.48 -7.99 -5.28
CA LEU A 369 5.80 -8.46 -5.73
C LEU A 369 5.69 -9.40 -6.93
N ARG A 370 4.75 -10.35 -6.89
CA ARG A 370 4.45 -11.28 -7.99
C ARG A 370 4.05 -10.54 -9.26
N ALA A 371 3.34 -9.42 -9.14
CA ALA A 371 2.99 -8.58 -10.29
C ALA A 371 4.20 -7.82 -10.88
N GLY A 372 5.35 -7.82 -10.21
CA GLY A 372 6.60 -7.29 -10.76
C GLY A 372 7.20 -6.12 -9.96
N ALA A 373 6.53 -5.62 -8.93
CA ALA A 373 7.05 -4.54 -8.11
C ALA A 373 8.34 -4.94 -7.35
N THR A 374 9.25 -3.99 -7.24
CA THR A 374 10.50 -4.10 -6.46
C THR A 374 10.49 -3.19 -5.23
N ILE A 375 9.53 -2.26 -5.15
CA ILE A 375 9.38 -1.27 -4.08
C ILE A 375 7.89 -1.22 -3.70
N VAL A 376 7.61 -1.23 -2.40
CA VAL A 376 6.24 -1.18 -1.87
C VAL A 376 6.12 -0.01 -0.90
N VAL A 377 5.28 0.96 -1.25
CA VAL A 377 4.83 2.01 -0.31
C VAL A 377 3.63 1.46 0.45
N SER A 378 3.74 1.30 1.77
CA SER A 378 2.69 0.67 2.58
C SER A 378 2.62 1.22 4.01
N TYR A 379 1.42 1.26 4.57
CA TYR A 379 1.18 1.57 5.98
C TYR A 379 1.44 0.37 6.90
N PHE A 380 1.55 -0.85 6.36
CA PHE A 380 1.97 -2.06 7.09
C PHE A 380 3.49 -2.11 7.31
N THR A 381 4.27 -1.11 6.89
CA THR A 381 5.73 -1.14 7.07
C THR A 381 6.16 -1.39 8.51
N PRO A 382 5.60 -0.73 9.56
CA PRO A 382 5.94 -1.04 10.94
C PRO A 382 5.72 -2.52 11.30
N ASP A 383 4.60 -3.10 10.84
CA ASP A 383 4.27 -4.50 11.08
C ASP A 383 5.26 -5.44 10.37
N PHE A 384 5.58 -5.18 9.10
CA PHE A 384 6.55 -5.98 8.35
C PHE A 384 7.97 -5.90 8.91
N LEU A 385 8.37 -4.77 9.49
CA LEU A 385 9.67 -4.66 10.16
C LEU A 385 9.78 -5.59 11.36
N ASP A 386 8.66 -5.91 12.01
CA ASP A 386 8.56 -6.89 13.11
C ASP A 386 8.37 -8.32 12.59
N TRP A 387 7.57 -8.51 11.53
CA TRP A 387 7.22 -9.83 11.04
C TRP A 387 8.29 -10.47 10.15
N LEU A 388 9.06 -9.67 9.42
CA LEU A 388 10.18 -10.16 8.63
C LEU A 388 11.35 -10.43 9.58
N GLU A 389 11.85 -11.66 9.52
CA GLU A 389 13.08 -12.04 10.20
C GLU A 389 14.26 -11.20 9.71
N SER A 390 15.33 -11.16 10.50
CA SER A 390 16.48 -10.28 10.26
C SER A 390 17.35 -10.76 9.12
#